data_AF-G1TZ23-F1
#
_entry.id   AF-G1TZ23-F1
#
_cell.length_a   1.000
_cell.length_b   1.000
_cell.length_c   1.000
_cell.angle_alpha   90.00
_cell.angle_beta   90.00
_cell.angle_gamma   90.00
#
_symmetry.space_group_name_H-M   'P 1'
#
loop_
_entity.id
_entity.type
_entity.pdbx_description
1 polymer ?
#
loop_
_entity_poly.entity_id
_entity_poly.type
_entity_poly.pdbx_seq_one_letter_code
_entity_poly.pdbx_strand_id
1 'polypeptide(L)'
;MRFREPLLGGSTAMPGASLQRACRLLVAVCALHLGVTLVYYLAGRDLSRLPQLVGVATQLQGGSSGATAASSGQPSGELQAGGVRPPPPLGTFSEPRRGHDSSPGADSGPGPASNLTSVPVLPTTALLLPVCPEESPLLVGPMLIEFNIPVDLELLAKQNPEVKVGGRYTPKDCISPHKVAIIIPFRNRQEHLKYWLYYLHPILQRQQLDYGIYVINQAGDSMFNRAKLLNIGFQEALKDYDYNCFVFSDVDLIPMDDHNAYRCFSQPRHISVAMDKFGFRLVFRGMSISRPNAVVGRCRMIRHSRDKKNEPNPQRFDRIAHTKETMRSDGLNSLTYQVLDIQRNPLYTKITVDIGTPS
;
A
#
# COMPACT_ATOMS: atom_id res chain seq x y z
N MET A 1 14.34 -78.45 -36.76
CA MET A 1 14.69 -77.35 -37.67
C MET A 1 15.39 -76.26 -36.87
N ARG A 2 16.56 -75.81 -37.34
CA ARG A 2 17.32 -74.67 -36.80
C ARG A 2 16.53 -73.37 -37.02
N PHE A 3 16.58 -72.43 -36.08
CA PHE A 3 17.11 -71.05 -36.24
C PHE A 3 16.69 -70.13 -35.07
N ARG A 4 17.70 -69.75 -34.27
CA ARG A 4 18.03 -68.43 -33.68
C ARG A 4 17.01 -67.64 -32.82
N GLU A 5 17.44 -67.36 -31.58
CA GLU A 5 17.07 -66.17 -30.79
C GLU A 5 17.47 -64.86 -31.47
N PRO A 6 16.87 -63.74 -31.05
CA PRO A 6 17.70 -62.73 -30.37
C PRO A 6 17.09 -62.12 -29.09
N LEU A 7 17.97 -62.03 -28.08
CA LEU A 7 17.97 -61.03 -27.01
C LEU A 7 18.05 -59.61 -27.58
N LEU A 8 17.28 -58.66 -27.03
CA LEU A 8 17.66 -57.24 -26.99
C LEU A 8 17.15 -56.58 -25.71
N GLY A 9 18.06 -56.41 -24.76
CA GLY A 9 18.02 -55.34 -23.78
C GLY A 9 18.37 -54.00 -24.45
N GLY A 10 17.85 -52.91 -23.91
CA GLY A 10 18.09 -51.56 -24.41
C GLY A 10 17.81 -50.52 -23.35
N SER A 11 18.68 -50.44 -22.34
CA SER A 11 18.81 -49.27 -21.47
C SER A 11 19.52 -48.19 -22.28
N THR A 12 18.79 -47.16 -22.75
CA THR A 12 19.39 -46.02 -23.44
C THR A 12 19.90 -45.00 -22.41
N ALA A 13 21.20 -45.10 -22.15
CA ALA A 13 21.96 -44.08 -21.43
C ALA A 13 21.95 -42.73 -22.17
N MET A 14 21.90 -41.66 -21.37
CA MET A 14 21.84 -40.24 -21.74
C MET A 14 23.03 -39.77 -22.62
N PRO A 15 22.84 -38.87 -23.61
CA PRO A 15 23.89 -38.41 -24.51
C PRO A 15 24.74 -37.27 -23.91
N GLY A 16 25.36 -37.50 -22.75
CA GLY A 16 26.17 -36.49 -22.02
C GLY A 16 27.42 -36.00 -22.77
N ALA A 17 28.00 -36.83 -23.65
CA ALA A 17 29.20 -36.48 -24.41
C ALA A 17 28.95 -35.44 -25.52
N SER A 18 27.73 -35.36 -26.03
CA SER A 18 27.36 -34.42 -27.12
C SER A 18 27.20 -32.99 -26.59
N LEU A 19 26.53 -32.84 -25.45
CA LEU A 19 26.31 -31.55 -24.78
C LEU A 19 27.62 -30.95 -24.28
N GLN A 20 28.51 -31.78 -23.72
CA GLN A 20 29.81 -31.33 -23.24
C GLN A 20 30.72 -30.84 -24.38
N ARG A 21 30.65 -31.48 -25.56
CA ARG A 21 31.37 -31.01 -26.77
C ARG A 21 30.81 -29.69 -27.28
N ALA A 22 29.48 -29.53 -27.30
CA ALA A 22 28.83 -28.28 -27.70
C ALA A 22 29.20 -27.11 -26.76
N CYS A 23 29.17 -27.34 -25.44
CA CYS A 23 29.58 -26.32 -24.47
C CYS A 23 31.06 -25.93 -24.61
N ARG A 24 31.96 -26.90 -24.81
CA ARG A 24 33.38 -26.59 -25.04
C ARG A 24 33.61 -25.79 -26.32
N LEU A 25 32.89 -26.11 -27.39
CA LEU A 25 32.97 -25.37 -28.65
C LEU A 25 32.47 -23.93 -28.47
N LEU A 26 31.36 -23.73 -27.75
CA LEU A 26 30.80 -22.40 -27.48
C LEU A 26 31.78 -21.55 -26.67
N VAL A 27 32.39 -22.10 -25.61
CA VAL A 27 33.37 -21.38 -24.79
C VAL A 27 34.61 -21.00 -25.63
N ALA A 28 35.08 -21.89 -26.50
CA ALA A 28 36.20 -21.59 -27.39
C ALA A 28 35.86 -20.47 -28.39
N VAL A 29 34.65 -20.47 -28.97
CA VAL A 29 34.18 -19.41 -29.87
C VAL A 29 34.03 -18.08 -29.14
N CYS A 30 33.49 -18.08 -27.92
CA CYS A 30 33.38 -16.87 -27.10
C CYS A 30 34.76 -16.31 -26.73
N ALA A 31 35.71 -17.16 -26.34
CA ALA A 31 37.08 -16.74 -26.04
C ALA A 31 37.79 -16.16 -27.27
N LEU A 32 37.63 -16.78 -28.43
CA LEU A 32 38.16 -16.27 -29.70
C LEU A 32 37.55 -14.90 -30.05
N HIS A 33 36.23 -14.76 -29.91
CA HIS A 33 35.53 -13.50 -30.22
C HIS A 33 35.98 -12.36 -29.28
N LEU A 34 36.10 -12.63 -27.99
CA LEU A 34 36.60 -11.65 -27.01
C LEU A 34 38.08 -11.31 -27.28
N GLY A 35 38.90 -12.29 -27.64
CA GLY A 35 40.29 -12.07 -28.04
C GLY A 35 40.43 -11.17 -29.27
N VAL A 36 39.65 -11.44 -30.33
CA VAL A 36 39.64 -10.59 -31.54
C VAL A 36 39.15 -9.18 -31.22
N THR A 37 38.09 -9.05 -30.42
CA THR A 37 37.56 -7.75 -29.99
C THR A 37 38.59 -6.96 -29.19
N LEU A 38 39.31 -7.63 -28.27
CA LEU A 38 40.35 -7.03 -27.46
C LEU A 38 41.55 -6.58 -28.32
N VAL A 39 42.00 -7.41 -29.27
CA VAL A 39 43.07 -7.03 -30.21
C VAL A 39 42.63 -5.85 -31.07
N TYR A 40 41.39 -5.84 -31.55
CA TYR A 40 40.85 -4.72 -32.34
C TYR A 40 40.81 -3.42 -31.52
N TYR A 41 40.39 -3.49 -30.26
CA TYR A 41 40.36 -2.36 -29.33
C TYR A 41 41.77 -1.86 -28.99
N LEU A 42 42.70 -2.76 -28.67
CA LEU A 42 44.09 -2.42 -28.34
C LEU A 42 44.89 -1.92 -29.55
N ALA A 43 44.51 -2.31 -30.78
CA ALA A 43 45.07 -1.79 -32.01
C ALA A 43 44.55 -0.37 -32.36
N GLY A 44 43.76 0.26 -31.48
CA GLY A 44 43.31 1.65 -31.61
C GLY A 44 42.34 1.88 -32.76
N ARG A 45 41.60 0.85 -33.19
CA ARG A 45 40.61 0.96 -34.27
C ARG A 45 39.21 1.13 -33.71
N ASP A 46 38.46 2.04 -34.31
CA ASP A 46 37.12 2.45 -33.90
C ASP A 46 36.11 1.29 -34.00
N LEU A 47 35.54 0.88 -32.85
CA LEU A 47 34.66 -0.29 -32.69
C LEU A 47 33.33 -0.16 -33.47
N SER A 48 33.02 1.04 -33.97
CA SER A 48 31.80 1.36 -34.71
C SER A 48 31.72 0.75 -36.12
N ARG A 49 32.80 0.16 -36.67
CA ARG A 49 32.79 -0.51 -37.99
C ARG A 49 32.56 -2.03 -37.96
N LEU A 50 32.49 -2.66 -36.79
CA LEU A 50 32.27 -4.10 -36.66
C LEU A 50 30.94 -4.65 -37.25
N PRO A 51 29.81 -3.91 -37.26
CA PRO A 51 28.55 -4.40 -37.84
C PRO A 51 28.59 -4.57 -39.37
N GLN A 52 29.60 -4.03 -40.06
CA GLN A 52 29.70 -4.13 -41.53
C GLN A 52 30.57 -5.29 -42.02
N LEU A 53 31.31 -5.98 -41.14
CA LEU A 53 32.04 -7.20 -41.50
C LEU A 53 31.21 -8.48 -41.32
N VAL A 54 30.14 -8.42 -40.54
CA VAL A 54 29.17 -9.50 -40.34
C VAL A 54 27.89 -9.04 -41.00
N GLY A 55 27.68 -9.43 -42.27
CA GLY A 55 26.65 -8.89 -43.16
C GLY A 55 25.21 -8.98 -42.62
N VAL A 56 24.84 -8.06 -41.74
CA VAL A 56 23.47 -7.82 -41.29
C VAL A 56 23.06 -6.48 -41.87
N ALA A 57 22.36 -6.54 -43.01
CA ALA A 57 21.74 -5.38 -43.62
C ALA A 57 20.42 -5.07 -42.91
N THR A 58 20.25 -3.83 -42.43
CA THR A 58 18.93 -3.21 -42.33
C THR A 58 19.00 -1.74 -42.71
N GLN A 59 18.54 -1.52 -43.94
CA GLN A 59 17.96 -0.31 -44.49
C GLN A 59 17.16 0.52 -43.47
N LEU A 60 17.43 1.83 -43.42
CA LEU A 60 16.43 2.84 -43.78
C LEU A 60 17.13 4.15 -44.16
N GLN A 61 16.90 4.51 -45.41
CA GLN A 61 17.49 5.61 -46.15
C GLN A 61 16.48 6.76 -46.24
N GLY A 62 17.01 7.98 -46.22
CA GLY A 62 16.33 9.24 -46.50
C GLY A 62 17.02 10.35 -45.69
N GLY A 63 18.13 10.96 -46.12
CA GLY A 63 18.39 11.55 -47.43
C GLY A 63 17.76 12.96 -47.44
N SER A 64 18.43 14.02 -47.01
CA SER A 64 19.60 14.74 -47.58
C SER A 64 19.16 16.03 -48.30
N SER A 65 19.57 17.17 -47.74
CA SER A 65 20.12 18.39 -48.42
C SER A 65 20.20 19.50 -47.36
N GLY A 66 21.25 20.30 -47.15
CA GLY A 66 22.56 20.46 -47.77
C GLY A 66 23.00 21.94 -47.64
N ALA A 67 24.04 22.21 -46.82
CA ALA A 67 24.96 23.38 -46.79
C ALA A 67 24.36 24.80 -46.53
N THR A 68 24.97 25.82 -45.91
CA THR A 68 26.36 26.23 -45.63
C THR A 68 26.36 27.43 -44.63
N ALA A 69 27.50 27.64 -43.96
CA ALA A 69 28.08 28.92 -43.48
C ALA A 69 27.66 29.56 -42.12
N ALA A 70 28.58 29.41 -41.15
CA ALA A 70 29.22 30.42 -40.29
C ALA A 70 28.49 31.63 -39.67
N SER A 71 28.70 31.76 -38.35
CA SER A 71 29.06 32.95 -37.55
C SER A 71 28.09 33.45 -36.46
N SER A 72 28.66 33.54 -35.25
CA SER A 72 28.41 34.48 -34.14
C SER A 72 27.02 34.61 -33.47
N GLY A 73 27.02 34.45 -32.13
CA GLY A 73 26.03 35.07 -31.24
C GLY A 73 25.46 34.18 -30.12
N GLN A 74 26.04 34.23 -28.93
CA GLN A 74 25.40 33.88 -27.64
C GLN A 74 24.49 35.05 -27.16
N PRO A 75 23.71 34.91 -26.06
CA PRO A 75 22.80 33.85 -25.66
C PRO A 75 21.43 34.42 -25.18
N SER A 76 20.56 33.54 -24.67
CA SER A 76 19.45 33.80 -23.71
C SER A 76 18.07 34.14 -24.28
N GLY A 77 17.14 33.19 -24.11
CA GLY A 77 15.70 33.35 -24.29
C GLY A 77 14.95 32.24 -23.56
N GLU A 78 14.26 32.61 -22.49
CA GLU A 78 13.39 31.80 -21.63
C GLU A 78 12.28 31.05 -22.41
N LEU A 79 11.95 29.85 -21.95
CA LEU A 79 10.59 29.31 -22.05
C LEU A 79 10.05 29.09 -20.63
N GLN A 80 8.98 29.83 -20.34
CA GLN A 80 8.24 29.89 -19.09
C GLN A 80 7.62 28.54 -18.71
N ALA A 81 7.90 28.09 -17.48
CA ALA A 81 7.05 27.15 -16.76
C ALA A 81 5.95 27.96 -16.04
N GLY A 82 4.69 27.62 -16.29
CA GLY A 82 3.54 28.20 -15.59
C GLY A 82 3.58 27.87 -14.10
N GLY A 83 3.85 28.89 -13.28
CA GLY A 83 3.76 28.82 -11.82
C GLY A 83 2.31 28.95 -11.36
N VAL A 84 1.83 27.94 -10.62
CA VAL A 84 0.62 28.04 -9.81
C VAL A 84 0.94 28.84 -8.55
N ARG A 85 0.12 29.86 -8.28
CA ARG A 85 0.28 30.85 -7.20
C ARG A 85 -0.07 30.24 -5.83
N PRO A 86 0.71 30.47 -4.75
CA PRO A 86 0.35 30.06 -3.40
C PRO A 86 -0.72 30.97 -2.77
N PRO A 87 -1.51 30.48 -1.79
CA PRO A 87 -2.59 31.24 -1.16
C PRO A 87 -2.07 32.29 -0.16
N PRO A 88 -2.84 33.35 0.13
CA PRO A 88 -2.41 34.47 0.98
C PRO A 88 -2.45 34.13 2.49
N PRO A 89 -1.69 34.85 3.33
CA PRO A 89 -1.59 34.58 4.76
C PRO A 89 -2.77 35.12 5.58
N LEU A 90 -2.99 34.46 6.73
CA LEU A 90 -3.99 34.72 7.76
C LEU A 90 -4.00 36.19 8.24
N GLY A 91 -5.18 36.82 8.17
CA GLY A 91 -5.50 38.05 8.87
C GLY A 91 -6.05 37.76 10.27
N THR A 92 -5.46 38.44 11.26
CA THR A 92 -5.76 38.50 12.69
C THR A 92 -7.25 38.71 13.03
N PHE A 93 -7.80 37.86 13.90
CA PHE A 93 -9.08 38.09 14.58
C PHE A 93 -8.87 38.96 15.81
N SER A 94 -9.56 40.10 15.84
CA SER A 94 -9.63 41.02 16.97
C SER A 94 -10.60 40.49 18.04
N GLU A 95 -10.13 40.48 19.29
CA GLU A 95 -10.87 40.21 20.52
C GLU A 95 -12.00 41.22 20.77
N PRO A 96 -13.19 40.82 21.27
CA PRO A 96 -14.15 41.78 21.81
C PRO A 96 -13.91 41.98 23.32
N ARG A 97 -13.69 43.26 23.67
CA ARG A 97 -13.56 43.78 25.04
C ARG A 97 -14.79 43.48 25.89
N ARG A 98 -14.56 43.10 27.15
CA ARG A 98 -15.54 43.14 28.24
C ARG A 98 -15.85 44.60 28.60
N GLY A 99 -17.14 44.94 28.60
CA GLY A 99 -17.68 46.15 29.23
C GLY A 99 -18.56 45.74 30.41
N HIS A 100 -18.15 46.15 31.61
CA HIS A 100 -18.97 46.24 32.82
C HIS A 100 -19.87 47.48 32.68
N ASP A 101 -21.15 47.40 33.06
CA ASP A 101 -21.75 48.30 34.07
C ASP A 101 -23.28 48.18 34.21
N SER A 102 -23.67 48.07 35.49
CA SER A 102 -24.81 48.72 36.17
C SER A 102 -26.28 48.29 35.92
N SER A 103 -26.88 47.70 36.97
CA SER A 103 -28.32 47.82 37.30
C SER A 103 -28.59 49.15 38.05
N PRO A 104 -29.86 49.63 38.18
CA PRO A 104 -30.72 49.22 39.32
C PRO A 104 -32.27 49.28 39.11
N GLY A 105 -33.02 48.65 40.05
CA GLY A 105 -34.40 48.99 40.49
C GLY A 105 -35.58 48.37 39.71
N ALA A 106 -36.28 47.35 40.21
CA ALA A 106 -37.41 47.34 41.18
C ALA A 106 -38.75 47.89 40.61
N ASP A 107 -39.79 47.04 40.44
CA ASP A 107 -41.02 47.02 41.27
C ASP A 107 -42.11 46.00 40.76
N SER A 108 -42.81 45.42 41.75
CA SER A 108 -44.11 44.72 41.90
C SER A 108 -45.07 44.29 40.76
N GLY A 109 -45.72 43.12 40.97
CA GLY A 109 -47.15 42.87 40.63
C GLY A 109 -47.52 41.49 40.01
N PRO A 110 -48.47 40.69 40.56
CA PRO A 110 -48.79 39.33 40.10
C PRO A 110 -50.12 39.18 39.30
N GLY A 111 -50.14 38.20 38.39
CA GLY A 111 -51.33 37.47 37.88
C GLY A 111 -51.79 37.80 36.43
N PRO A 112 -52.68 37.00 35.79
CA PRO A 112 -53.11 35.62 36.06
C PRO A 112 -52.91 34.67 34.85
N ALA A 113 -53.18 33.39 35.08
CA ALA A 113 -53.15 32.31 34.10
C ALA A 113 -54.09 32.53 32.90
N SER A 114 -53.62 32.19 31.69
CA SER A 114 -54.49 31.97 30.54
C SER A 114 -53.95 30.88 29.62
N ASN A 115 -54.64 29.73 29.70
CA ASN A 115 -55.00 28.80 28.64
C ASN A 115 -53.90 28.22 27.73
N LEU A 116 -53.53 27.00 28.08
CA LEU A 116 -53.08 25.94 27.19
C LEU A 116 -53.90 25.91 25.89
N THR A 117 -53.26 26.33 24.80
CA THR A 117 -53.62 25.88 23.47
C THR A 117 -52.41 25.12 22.95
N SER A 118 -52.44 23.80 23.09
CA SER A 118 -51.42 22.92 22.55
C SER A 118 -51.47 22.99 21.02
N VAL A 119 -50.58 23.79 20.44
CA VAL A 119 -50.20 23.67 19.03
C VAL A 119 -49.72 22.23 18.84
N PRO A 120 -50.20 21.48 17.84
CA PRO A 120 -49.62 20.18 17.54
C PRO A 120 -48.18 20.42 17.09
N VAL A 121 -47.23 20.09 17.96
CA VAL A 121 -45.82 19.97 17.58
C VAL A 121 -45.78 18.84 16.57
N LEU A 122 -45.62 19.20 15.30
CA LEU A 122 -45.30 18.26 14.23
C LEU A 122 -44.07 17.47 14.71
N PRO A 123 -44.11 16.12 14.79
CA PRO A 123 -42.97 15.37 15.24
C PRO A 123 -41.84 15.68 14.26
N THR A 124 -40.78 16.31 14.77
CA THR A 124 -39.52 16.49 14.05
C THR A 124 -39.01 15.09 13.76
N THR A 125 -39.36 14.55 12.60
CA THR A 125 -38.75 13.36 12.05
C THR A 125 -37.27 13.68 11.98
N ALA A 126 -36.47 13.12 12.89
CA ALA A 126 -35.03 13.21 12.81
C ALA A 126 -34.65 12.73 11.41
N LEU A 127 -34.17 13.65 10.56
CA LEU A 127 -33.73 13.33 9.21
C LEU A 127 -32.63 12.28 9.35
N LEU A 128 -32.95 11.04 9.02
CA LEU A 128 -31.97 9.96 8.96
C LEU A 128 -30.99 10.33 7.85
N LEU A 129 -29.69 10.33 8.20
CA LEU A 129 -28.63 10.56 7.22
C LEU A 129 -28.74 9.51 6.09
N PRO A 130 -28.54 9.91 4.83
CA PRO A 130 -28.56 8.97 3.71
C PRO A 130 -27.39 7.98 3.80
N VAL A 131 -27.50 6.84 3.13
CA VAL A 131 -26.36 5.92 2.96
C VAL A 131 -25.32 6.58 2.04
N CYS A 132 -24.04 6.42 2.34
CA CYS A 132 -22.97 6.92 1.48
C CYS A 132 -23.04 6.27 0.08
N PRO A 133 -22.69 6.99 -1.00
CA PRO A 133 -22.73 6.43 -2.35
C PRO A 133 -21.75 5.25 -2.51
N GLU A 134 -22.05 4.33 -3.42
CA GLU A 134 -21.22 3.14 -3.69
C GLU A 134 -19.75 3.48 -4.04
N GLU A 135 -19.56 4.56 -4.79
CA GLU A 135 -18.26 5.19 -5.04
C GLU A 135 -18.29 6.61 -4.51
N SER A 136 -17.29 6.97 -3.71
CA SER A 136 -17.22 8.28 -3.09
C SER A 136 -16.94 9.37 -4.15
N PRO A 137 -17.67 10.50 -4.11
CA PRO A 137 -17.39 11.64 -4.99
C PRO A 137 -16.13 12.42 -4.58
N LEU A 138 -15.48 12.04 -3.47
CA LEU A 138 -14.32 12.76 -2.90
C LEU A 138 -12.98 12.22 -3.40
N LEU A 139 -12.96 11.13 -4.17
CA LEU A 139 -11.72 10.50 -4.65
C LEU A 139 -10.97 11.43 -5.61
N VAL A 140 -9.63 11.43 -5.51
CA VAL A 140 -8.76 12.28 -6.36
C VAL A 140 -7.96 11.46 -7.38
N GLY A 141 -7.91 10.15 -7.22
CA GLY A 141 -7.19 9.22 -8.08
C GLY A 141 -5.71 9.09 -7.75
N PRO A 142 -4.82 9.06 -8.77
CA PRO A 142 -3.40 8.85 -8.58
C PRO A 142 -2.76 9.88 -7.65
N MET A 143 -1.91 9.40 -6.73
CA MET A 143 -1.19 10.20 -5.74
C MET A 143 0.31 9.98 -5.85
N LEU A 144 1.08 11.05 -5.65
CA LEU A 144 2.52 10.98 -5.50
C LEU A 144 2.87 10.54 -4.07
N ILE A 145 3.53 9.39 -3.95
CA ILE A 145 3.94 8.83 -2.66
C ILE A 145 5.45 8.96 -2.53
N GLU A 146 5.93 9.73 -1.55
CA GLU A 146 7.35 9.93 -1.24
C GLU A 146 7.68 9.64 0.23
N PHE A 147 8.91 9.22 0.52
CA PHE A 147 9.37 8.80 1.85
C PHE A 147 10.60 9.58 2.34
N ASN A 148 10.76 10.80 1.83
CA ASN A 148 11.84 11.75 2.16
C ASN A 148 11.33 12.92 3.03
N ILE A 149 10.05 12.93 3.39
CA ILE A 149 9.41 14.02 4.12
C ILE A 149 9.28 13.61 5.60
N PRO A 150 9.82 14.37 6.56
CA PRO A 150 9.64 14.06 7.97
C PRO A 150 8.15 14.17 8.36
N VAL A 151 7.66 13.17 9.10
CA VAL A 151 6.25 13.12 9.54
C VAL A 151 6.17 13.36 11.04
N ASP A 152 5.40 14.38 11.42
CA ASP A 152 5.01 14.67 12.79
C ASP A 152 3.56 14.24 13.01
N LEU A 153 3.34 13.34 13.99
CA LEU A 153 2.01 12.81 14.30
C LEU A 153 1.09 13.83 14.97
N GLU A 154 1.62 14.79 15.71
CA GLU A 154 0.81 15.83 16.34
C GLU A 154 0.28 16.80 15.28
N LEU A 155 1.13 17.21 14.34
CA LEU A 155 0.73 18.01 13.20
C LEU A 155 -0.27 17.26 12.32
N LEU A 156 -0.03 15.97 12.06
CA LEU A 156 -0.93 15.14 11.26
C LEU A 156 -2.32 15.01 11.92
N ALA A 157 -2.39 14.88 13.24
CA ALA A 157 -3.66 14.89 13.96
C ALA A 157 -4.38 16.24 13.83
N LYS A 158 -3.66 17.37 13.92
CA LYS A 158 -4.23 18.71 13.67
C LYS A 158 -4.75 18.88 12.25
N GLN A 159 -4.08 18.27 11.26
CA GLN A 159 -4.50 18.27 9.85
C GLN A 159 -5.69 17.35 9.56
N ASN A 160 -5.99 16.40 10.45
CA ASN A 160 -7.11 15.46 10.33
C ASN A 160 -8.02 15.55 11.57
N PRO A 161 -8.66 16.73 11.82
CA PRO A 161 -9.40 16.98 13.06
C PRO A 161 -10.64 16.08 13.23
N GLU A 162 -11.12 15.49 12.15
CA GLU A 162 -12.27 14.58 12.14
C GLU A 162 -11.93 13.16 12.61
N VAL A 163 -10.64 12.82 12.68
CA VAL A 163 -10.18 11.56 13.25
C VAL A 163 -10.24 11.66 14.77
N LYS A 164 -11.11 10.84 15.35
CA LYS A 164 -11.31 10.71 16.80
C LYS A 164 -10.22 9.83 17.40
N VAL A 165 -10.01 10.01 18.71
CA VAL A 165 -9.07 9.20 19.52
C VAL A 165 -9.26 7.71 19.25
N GLY A 166 -8.13 7.00 19.15
CA GLY A 166 -8.04 5.61 18.73
C GLY A 166 -7.96 5.43 17.22
N GLY A 167 -7.85 6.51 16.43
CA GLY A 167 -7.82 6.45 14.97
C GLY A 167 -9.16 6.09 14.35
N ARG A 168 -10.26 6.57 14.94
CA ARG A 168 -11.63 6.29 14.51
C ARG A 168 -12.18 7.44 13.68
N TYR A 169 -12.87 7.12 12.59
CA TYR A 169 -13.55 8.11 11.76
C TYR A 169 -14.84 7.53 11.20
N THR A 170 -15.83 8.40 11.04
CA THR A 170 -17.11 8.11 10.38
C THR A 170 -17.53 9.37 9.62
N PRO A 171 -18.05 9.27 8.37
CA PRO A 171 -18.54 10.44 7.64
C PRO A 171 -19.68 11.15 8.39
N LYS A 172 -19.76 12.48 8.28
CA LYS A 172 -20.79 13.29 8.95
C LYS A 172 -22.11 13.34 8.18
N ASP A 173 -22.03 13.34 6.87
CA ASP A 173 -23.17 13.66 5.99
C ASP A 173 -23.86 12.40 5.43
N CYS A 174 -23.32 11.22 5.71
CA CYS A 174 -23.87 9.95 5.27
C CYS A 174 -23.47 8.78 6.18
N ILE A 175 -24.21 7.69 6.11
CA ILE A 175 -23.94 6.45 6.85
C ILE A 175 -23.20 5.49 5.92
N SER A 176 -21.96 5.15 6.26
CA SER A 176 -21.18 4.18 5.49
C SER A 176 -21.67 2.76 5.76
N PRO A 177 -21.97 1.95 4.73
CA PRO A 177 -22.22 0.52 4.93
C PRO A 177 -20.93 -0.25 5.28
N HIS A 178 -19.77 0.39 5.14
CA HIS A 178 -18.46 -0.20 5.30
C HIS A 178 -17.87 0.15 6.67
N LYS A 179 -18.07 -0.76 7.64
CA LYS A 179 -17.50 -0.67 8.99
C LYS A 179 -16.20 -1.45 9.03
N VAL A 180 -15.07 -0.76 8.85
CA VAL A 180 -13.76 -1.34 8.55
C VAL A 180 -12.79 -1.27 9.75
N ALA A 181 -12.35 -2.42 10.24
CA ALA A 181 -11.17 -2.51 11.09
C ALA A 181 -9.92 -2.70 10.22
N ILE A 182 -8.98 -1.76 10.29
CA ILE A 182 -7.70 -1.86 9.59
C ILE A 182 -6.65 -2.36 10.58
N ILE A 183 -6.13 -3.55 10.32
CA ILE A 183 -5.24 -4.27 11.22
C ILE A 183 -3.84 -4.29 10.64
N ILE A 184 -2.89 -3.77 11.42
CA ILE A 184 -1.49 -3.62 11.04
C ILE A 184 -0.65 -4.47 12.00
N PRO A 185 -0.05 -5.59 11.55
CA PRO A 185 0.88 -6.36 12.37
C PRO A 185 2.18 -5.57 12.50
N PHE A 186 2.69 -5.43 13.72
CA PHE A 186 3.72 -4.43 14.01
C PHE A 186 4.77 -4.92 15.02
N ARG A 187 6.02 -4.51 14.79
CA ARG A 187 7.10 -4.51 15.80
C ARG A 187 8.22 -3.58 15.33
N ASN A 188 8.60 -2.60 16.16
CA ASN A 188 9.76 -1.73 15.94
C ASN A 188 9.82 -1.03 14.56
N ARG A 189 8.69 -0.59 14.00
CA ARG A 189 8.62 0.10 12.70
C ARG A 189 7.97 1.49 12.77
N GLN A 190 8.29 2.26 13.81
CA GLN A 190 7.59 3.51 14.11
C GLN A 190 7.65 4.52 12.96
N GLU A 191 8.80 4.66 12.29
CA GLU A 191 8.94 5.57 11.15
C GLU A 191 8.07 5.17 9.96
N HIS A 192 7.91 3.86 9.69
CA HIS A 192 7.00 3.41 8.64
C HIS A 192 5.54 3.69 9.00
N LEU A 193 5.18 3.47 10.27
CA LEU A 193 3.81 3.74 10.74
C LEU A 193 3.46 5.22 10.59
N LYS A 194 4.41 6.14 10.83
CA LYS A 194 4.19 7.56 10.61
C LYS A 194 3.80 7.86 9.15
N TYR A 195 4.56 7.35 8.18
CA TYR A 195 4.22 7.48 6.76
C TYR A 195 2.88 6.81 6.43
N TRP A 196 2.62 5.63 6.98
CA TRP A 196 1.36 4.92 6.78
C TRP A 196 0.17 5.77 7.22
N LEU A 197 0.21 6.31 8.44
CA LEU A 197 -0.86 7.18 8.96
C LEU A 197 -0.99 8.46 8.13
N TYR A 198 0.13 9.07 7.75
CA TYR A 198 0.17 10.30 6.94
C TYR A 198 -0.58 10.14 5.62
N TYR A 199 -0.34 9.04 4.89
CA TYR A 199 -0.99 8.80 3.61
C TYR A 199 -2.40 8.23 3.76
N LEU A 200 -2.62 7.28 4.68
CA LEU A 200 -3.87 6.53 4.70
C LEU A 200 -5.02 7.29 5.35
N HIS A 201 -4.81 8.12 6.39
CA HIS A 201 -5.92 8.85 6.99
C HIS A 201 -6.71 9.70 5.97
N PRO A 202 -6.06 10.54 5.14
CA PRO A 202 -6.78 11.28 4.11
C PRO A 202 -7.48 10.39 3.08
N ILE A 203 -6.84 9.28 2.66
CA ILE A 203 -7.40 8.34 1.69
C ILE A 203 -8.69 7.69 2.22
N LEU A 204 -8.63 7.18 3.46
CA LEU A 204 -9.76 6.47 4.08
C LEU A 204 -10.95 7.41 4.35
N GLN A 205 -10.69 8.67 4.70
CA GLN A 205 -11.72 9.69 4.84
C GLN A 205 -12.37 10.00 3.49
N ARG A 206 -11.58 10.18 2.42
CA ARG A 206 -12.12 10.37 1.06
C ARG A 206 -12.89 9.16 0.56
N GLN A 207 -12.57 7.95 1.00
CA GLN A 207 -13.35 6.74 0.71
C GLN A 207 -14.67 6.62 1.50
N GLN A 208 -14.99 7.60 2.36
CA GLN A 208 -16.23 7.65 3.16
C GLN A 208 -16.48 6.37 3.98
N LEU A 209 -15.42 5.84 4.60
CA LEU A 209 -15.49 4.64 5.44
C LEU A 209 -15.83 4.98 6.90
N ASP A 210 -16.55 4.10 7.59
CA ASP A 210 -16.52 4.04 9.06
C ASP A 210 -15.34 3.14 9.45
N TYR A 211 -14.20 3.71 9.84
CA TYR A 211 -12.98 2.93 10.00
C TYR A 211 -12.27 3.15 11.34
N GLY A 212 -11.54 2.12 11.79
CA GLY A 212 -10.65 2.17 12.94
C GLY A 212 -9.30 1.55 12.61
N ILE A 213 -8.22 2.13 13.12
CA ILE A 213 -6.85 1.65 12.88
C ILE A 213 -6.31 0.96 14.13
N TYR A 214 -5.91 -0.30 13.97
CA TYR A 214 -5.39 -1.17 15.02
C TYR A 214 -3.97 -1.61 14.69
N VAL A 215 -3.01 -1.12 15.47
CA VAL A 215 -1.61 -1.51 15.39
C VAL A 215 -1.35 -2.61 16.42
N ILE A 216 -1.20 -3.85 15.94
CA ILE A 216 -1.02 -5.03 16.79
C ILE A 216 0.47 -5.26 16.99
N ASN A 217 0.97 -4.79 18.12
CA ASN A 217 2.38 -4.77 18.47
C ASN A 217 2.79 -6.07 19.18
N GLN A 218 3.68 -6.85 18.57
CA GLN A 218 4.24 -8.04 19.20
C GLN A 218 5.28 -7.66 20.26
N ALA A 219 5.05 -8.05 21.51
CA ALA A 219 5.99 -7.86 22.59
C ALA A 219 7.21 -8.80 22.46
N GLY A 220 8.34 -8.34 23.02
CA GLY A 220 9.58 -9.11 23.06
C GLY A 220 10.27 -9.31 21.70
N ASP A 221 11.38 -10.06 21.75
CA ASP A 221 12.33 -10.23 20.64
C ASP A 221 12.27 -11.61 19.97
N SER A 222 11.18 -12.36 20.19
CA SER A 222 10.94 -13.67 19.58
C SER A 222 10.74 -13.57 18.05
N MET A 223 10.55 -14.69 17.36
CA MET A 223 10.25 -14.67 15.92
C MET A 223 8.95 -13.89 15.66
N PHE A 224 8.94 -13.01 14.65
CA PHE A 224 7.75 -12.22 14.32
C PHE A 224 6.68 -13.12 13.69
N ASN A 225 5.47 -13.17 14.27
CA ASN A 225 4.37 -13.97 13.75
C ASN A 225 3.27 -13.09 13.17
N ARG A 226 3.45 -12.68 11.92
CA ARG A 226 2.51 -11.82 11.20
C ARG A 226 1.07 -12.35 11.25
N ALA A 227 0.84 -13.61 10.90
CA ALA A 227 -0.51 -14.18 10.79
C ALA A 227 -1.24 -14.24 12.15
N LYS A 228 -0.53 -14.61 13.22
CA LYS A 228 -1.10 -14.63 14.58
C LYS A 228 -1.53 -13.24 15.05
N LEU A 229 -0.73 -12.19 14.75
CA LEU A 229 -1.10 -10.81 15.05
C LEU A 229 -2.33 -10.32 14.27
N LEU A 230 -2.52 -10.76 13.02
CA LEU A 230 -3.72 -10.43 12.25
C LEU A 230 -4.98 -11.05 12.90
N ASN A 231 -4.89 -12.30 13.33
CA ASN A 231 -5.98 -12.98 14.05
C ASN A 231 -6.33 -12.27 15.37
N ILE A 232 -5.31 -11.83 16.12
CA ILE A 232 -5.49 -11.05 17.35
C ILE A 232 -6.19 -9.73 17.04
N GLY A 233 -5.73 -9.00 16.02
CA GLY A 233 -6.36 -7.74 15.62
C GLY A 233 -7.83 -7.90 15.23
N PHE A 234 -8.19 -9.03 14.58
CA PHE A 234 -9.59 -9.34 14.27
C PHE A 234 -10.42 -9.49 15.55
N GLN A 235 -9.94 -10.28 16.52
CA GLN A 235 -10.67 -10.49 17.78
C GLN A 235 -10.76 -9.23 18.63
N GLU A 236 -9.68 -8.47 18.76
CA GLU A 236 -9.65 -7.26 19.60
C GLU A 236 -10.49 -6.13 18.99
N ALA A 237 -10.45 -5.94 17.67
CA ALA A 237 -11.26 -4.91 17.02
C ALA A 237 -12.77 -5.15 17.21
N LEU A 238 -13.21 -6.40 17.22
CA LEU A 238 -14.62 -6.76 17.46
C LEU A 238 -15.10 -6.48 18.90
N LYS A 239 -14.18 -6.36 19.88
CA LYS A 239 -14.54 -5.94 21.24
C LYS A 239 -14.84 -4.45 21.32
N ASP A 240 -14.24 -3.67 20.43
CA ASP A 240 -14.38 -2.21 20.39
C ASP A 240 -15.63 -1.76 19.64
N TYR A 241 -15.94 -2.42 18.51
CA TYR A 241 -17.02 -1.99 17.61
C TYR A 241 -17.49 -3.15 16.72
N ASP A 242 -18.72 -3.03 16.20
CA ASP A 242 -19.39 -4.05 15.39
C ASP A 242 -18.93 -4.01 13.91
N TYR A 243 -17.62 -4.07 13.68
CA TYR A 243 -17.02 -4.07 12.36
C TYR A 243 -17.54 -5.25 11.51
N ASN A 244 -17.86 -4.95 10.26
CA ASN A 244 -18.32 -5.94 9.27
C ASN A 244 -17.27 -6.21 8.18
N CYS A 245 -16.13 -5.50 8.22
CA CYS A 245 -15.04 -5.64 7.28
C CYS A 245 -13.68 -5.51 7.97
N PHE A 246 -12.70 -6.30 7.52
CA PHE A 246 -11.34 -6.32 8.06
C PHE A 246 -10.33 -6.17 6.93
N VAL A 247 -9.48 -5.15 7.03
CA VAL A 247 -8.37 -4.93 6.11
C VAL A 247 -7.06 -5.26 6.82
N PHE A 248 -6.34 -6.24 6.30
CA PHE A 248 -5.02 -6.60 6.81
C PHE A 248 -3.95 -5.92 5.97
N SER A 249 -3.27 -4.92 6.53
CA SER A 249 -2.26 -4.12 5.82
C SER A 249 -0.89 -4.30 6.44
N ASP A 250 0.14 -4.50 5.61
CA ASP A 250 1.51 -4.29 6.08
C ASP A 250 1.75 -2.79 6.29
N VAL A 251 2.58 -2.46 7.29
CA VAL A 251 2.87 -1.07 7.68
C VAL A 251 3.72 -0.33 6.63
N ASP A 252 4.31 -1.05 5.68
CA ASP A 252 5.20 -0.52 4.66
C ASP A 252 4.58 -0.48 3.25
N LEU A 253 3.28 -0.72 3.11
CA LEU A 253 2.58 -0.65 1.82
C LEU A 253 1.60 0.53 1.78
N ILE A 254 1.85 1.45 0.86
CA ILE A 254 1.03 2.65 0.64
C ILE A 254 0.38 2.58 -0.75
N PRO A 255 -0.94 2.76 -0.88
CA PRO A 255 -1.62 2.77 -2.17
C PRO A 255 -1.25 4.04 -2.95
N MET A 256 -1.11 3.91 -4.27
CA MET A 256 -0.77 5.04 -5.15
C MET A 256 -1.99 5.67 -5.82
N ASP A 257 -3.19 5.16 -5.57
CA ASP A 257 -4.45 5.63 -6.13
C ASP A 257 -5.57 5.38 -5.12
N ASP A 258 -6.37 6.40 -4.79
CA ASP A 258 -7.42 6.28 -3.78
C ASP A 258 -8.72 5.65 -4.30
N HIS A 259 -8.83 5.35 -5.61
CA HIS A 259 -9.85 4.43 -6.13
C HIS A 259 -9.60 2.97 -5.68
N ASN A 260 -8.41 2.67 -5.12
CA ASN A 260 -8.15 1.36 -4.53
C ASN A 260 -8.85 1.26 -3.16
N ALA A 261 -10.11 0.83 -3.17
CA ALA A 261 -10.96 0.84 -1.98
C ALA A 261 -10.45 -0.07 -0.84
N TYR A 262 -10.23 0.51 0.35
CA TYR A 262 -9.83 -0.17 1.59
C TYR A 262 -11.05 -0.73 2.34
N ARG A 263 -11.82 -1.58 1.65
CA ARG A 263 -13.02 -2.22 2.18
C ARG A 263 -13.27 -3.59 1.57
N CYS A 264 -14.32 -4.24 2.02
CA CYS A 264 -14.71 -5.58 1.62
C CYS A 264 -15.61 -5.55 0.39
N PHE A 265 -15.70 -6.72 -0.25
CA PHE A 265 -16.48 -7.00 -1.45
C PHE A 265 -17.13 -8.39 -1.28
N SER A 266 -17.92 -8.83 -2.26
CA SER A 266 -18.57 -10.14 -2.26
C SER A 266 -17.62 -11.35 -2.21
N GLN A 267 -16.34 -11.14 -2.54
CA GLN A 267 -15.27 -12.14 -2.47
C GLN A 267 -14.07 -11.55 -1.72
N PRO A 268 -13.20 -12.38 -1.11
CA PRO A 268 -11.95 -11.90 -0.52
C PRO A 268 -11.19 -11.00 -1.49
N ARG A 269 -10.72 -9.85 -1.00
CA ARG A 269 -10.10 -8.79 -1.81
C ARG A 269 -8.60 -8.77 -1.58
N HIS A 270 -7.82 -8.82 -2.65
CA HIS A 270 -6.39 -8.53 -2.61
C HIS A 270 -6.16 -7.09 -3.12
N ILE A 271 -5.79 -6.19 -2.21
CA ILE A 271 -5.69 -4.74 -2.45
C ILE A 271 -4.36 -4.37 -3.15
N SER A 272 -3.23 -4.87 -2.62
CA SER A 272 -1.88 -4.56 -3.10
C SER A 272 -1.44 -5.49 -4.25
N VAL A 273 -2.09 -5.38 -5.40
CA VAL A 273 -1.88 -6.29 -6.54
C VAL A 273 -0.59 -6.04 -7.32
N ALA A 274 -0.13 -4.79 -7.37
CA ALA A 274 1.05 -4.38 -8.13
C ALA A 274 1.97 -3.54 -7.24
N MET A 275 3.05 -4.12 -6.73
CA MET A 275 4.00 -3.40 -5.86
C MET A 275 5.22 -2.92 -6.65
N ASP A 276 5.70 -1.72 -6.32
CA ASP A 276 6.89 -1.09 -6.94
C ASP A 276 8.15 -1.96 -6.83
N LYS A 277 8.34 -2.67 -5.71
CA LYS A 277 9.45 -3.62 -5.50
C LYS A 277 9.50 -4.74 -6.54
N PHE A 278 8.37 -5.11 -7.13
CA PHE A 278 8.28 -6.10 -8.22
C PHE A 278 8.16 -5.45 -9.60
N GLY A 279 8.47 -4.15 -9.71
CA GLY A 279 8.29 -3.38 -10.95
C GLY A 279 6.83 -3.33 -11.41
N PHE A 280 5.89 -3.33 -10.46
CA PHE A 280 4.44 -3.39 -10.72
C PHE A 280 3.97 -4.62 -11.52
N ARG A 281 4.80 -5.66 -11.62
CA ARG A 281 4.39 -6.93 -12.24
C ARG A 281 3.41 -7.66 -11.33
N LEU A 282 2.33 -8.13 -11.94
CA LEU A 282 1.34 -8.93 -11.24
C LEU A 282 1.93 -10.30 -10.86
N VAL A 283 1.91 -10.61 -9.57
CA VAL A 283 2.39 -11.90 -9.06
C VAL A 283 1.17 -12.75 -8.72
N PHE A 284 0.77 -13.64 -9.62
CA PHE A 284 -0.42 -14.49 -9.43
C PHE A 284 -0.09 -15.98 -9.39
N ARG A 285 -0.74 -16.69 -8.47
CA ARG A 285 -0.83 -18.16 -8.48
C ARG A 285 -2.27 -18.58 -8.12
N GLY A 286 -3.08 -18.86 -9.12
CA GLY A 286 -4.19 -19.84 -9.05
C GLY A 286 -5.37 -19.61 -8.11
N MET A 287 -5.65 -18.40 -7.61
CA MET A 287 -6.83 -18.16 -6.75
C MET A 287 -7.79 -17.11 -7.35
N SER A 288 -9.08 -17.47 -7.39
CA SER A 288 -10.22 -16.59 -7.68
C SER A 288 -10.44 -15.62 -6.53
N ILE A 289 -9.69 -14.53 -6.53
CA ILE A 289 -9.71 -13.47 -5.51
C ILE A 289 -10.11 -12.18 -6.21
N SER A 290 -11.01 -11.40 -5.58
CA SER A 290 -11.39 -10.08 -6.06
C SER A 290 -10.17 -9.15 -6.05
N ARG A 291 -9.98 -8.36 -7.11
CA ARG A 291 -8.80 -7.49 -7.27
C ARG A 291 -9.19 -6.17 -7.94
N PRO A 292 -8.55 -5.05 -7.57
CA PRO A 292 -8.67 -3.81 -8.33
C PRO A 292 -8.02 -4.00 -9.70
N ASN A 293 -8.32 -3.07 -10.61
CA ASN A 293 -7.53 -2.92 -11.82
C ASN A 293 -6.04 -2.75 -11.43
N ALA A 294 -5.13 -3.38 -12.18
CA ALA A 294 -3.69 -3.36 -11.90
C ALA A 294 -3.07 -1.94 -11.85
N VAL A 295 -3.68 -0.95 -12.51
CA VAL A 295 -3.24 0.46 -12.47
C VAL A 295 -3.62 1.10 -11.13
N VAL A 296 -4.89 0.96 -10.74
CA VAL A 296 -5.43 1.48 -9.46
C VAL A 296 -4.80 0.74 -8.27
N GLY A 297 -4.57 -0.57 -8.41
CA GLY A 297 -4.02 -1.43 -7.38
C GLY A 297 -2.50 -1.32 -7.17
N ARG A 298 -1.88 -0.24 -7.66
CA ARG A 298 -0.45 0.01 -7.45
C ARG A 298 -0.19 0.45 -6.02
N CYS A 299 0.85 -0.12 -5.43
CA CYS A 299 1.32 0.25 -4.10
C CYS A 299 2.82 0.52 -4.13
N ARG A 300 3.25 1.50 -3.33
CA ARG A 300 4.66 1.81 -3.09
C ARG A 300 5.09 1.22 -1.75
N MET A 301 6.22 0.51 -1.75
CA MET A 301 6.77 -0.13 -0.56
C MET A 301 7.80 0.78 0.12
N ILE A 302 7.65 1.05 1.42
CA ILE A 302 8.66 1.71 2.24
C ILE A 302 9.87 0.76 2.36
N ARG A 303 11.00 1.19 1.81
CA ARG A 303 12.22 0.37 1.77
C ARG A 303 12.82 0.25 3.17
N HIS A 304 13.21 -0.97 3.53
CA HIS A 304 13.88 -1.27 4.78
C HIS A 304 14.78 -2.50 4.61
N SER A 305 15.81 -2.62 5.45
CA SER A 305 16.63 -3.83 5.54
C SER A 305 15.79 -4.97 6.11
N ARG A 306 16.03 -6.21 5.66
CA ARG A 306 15.33 -7.38 6.20
C ARG A 306 15.57 -7.52 7.71
N ASP A 307 14.54 -7.93 8.43
CA ASP A 307 14.66 -8.27 9.84
C ASP A 307 15.56 -9.50 10.00
N LYS A 308 16.62 -9.41 10.80
CA LYS A 308 17.66 -10.45 10.98
C LYS A 308 17.14 -11.85 11.34
N LYS A 309 15.90 -11.95 11.84
CA LYS A 309 15.26 -13.20 12.31
C LYS A 309 14.13 -13.67 11.38
N ASN A 310 13.99 -13.09 10.18
CA ASN A 310 12.88 -13.37 9.26
C ASN A 310 13.39 -13.77 7.86
N GLU A 311 14.21 -14.81 7.82
CA GLU A 311 14.71 -15.36 6.56
C GLU A 311 13.57 -15.94 5.70
N PRO A 312 13.71 -15.93 4.35
CA PRO A 312 12.70 -16.50 3.47
C PRO A 312 12.39 -17.94 3.85
N ASN A 313 11.12 -18.26 4.09
CA ASN A 313 10.72 -19.64 4.31
C ASN A 313 10.98 -20.44 3.00
N PRO A 314 11.92 -21.40 2.99
CA PRO A 314 12.28 -22.13 1.79
C PRO A 314 11.13 -23.03 1.29
N GLN A 315 10.18 -23.37 2.16
CA GLN A 315 9.02 -24.21 1.86
C GLN A 315 7.77 -23.40 1.50
N ARG A 316 7.89 -22.13 1.12
CA ARG A 316 6.72 -21.25 0.87
C ARG A 316 5.74 -21.81 -0.17
N PHE A 317 6.22 -22.62 -1.12
CA PHE A 317 5.43 -23.09 -2.26
C PHE A 317 4.80 -24.48 -2.11
N ASP A 318 5.24 -25.30 -1.14
CA ASP A 318 4.80 -26.70 -0.98
C ASP A 318 3.80 -26.92 0.19
N ARG A 319 3.08 -25.87 0.59
CA ARG A 319 2.20 -25.90 1.79
C ARG A 319 0.71 -26.11 1.52
N ILE A 320 0.30 -26.40 0.30
CA ILE A 320 -1.12 -26.58 -0.03
C ILE A 320 -1.74 -27.77 0.71
N ALA A 321 -1.03 -28.92 0.75
CA ALA A 321 -1.49 -30.11 1.46
C ALA A 321 -1.60 -29.84 2.97
N HIS A 322 -0.55 -29.26 3.55
CA HIS A 322 -0.50 -28.94 4.97
C HIS A 322 -1.60 -27.94 5.37
N THR A 323 -1.85 -26.90 4.57
CA THR A 323 -2.95 -25.95 4.84
C THR A 323 -4.31 -26.64 4.85
N LYS A 324 -4.56 -27.59 3.94
CA LYS A 324 -5.83 -28.34 3.92
C LYS A 324 -6.02 -29.18 5.18
N GLU A 325 -4.95 -29.72 5.72
CA GLU A 325 -4.95 -30.53 6.96
C GLU A 325 -5.17 -29.66 8.20
N THR A 326 -4.48 -28.51 8.30
CA THR A 326 -4.43 -27.74 9.56
C THR A 326 -5.44 -26.61 9.65
N MET A 327 -6.02 -26.11 8.55
CA MET A 327 -6.87 -24.89 8.57
C MET A 327 -8.10 -24.96 9.49
N ARG A 328 -8.57 -26.17 9.87
CA ARG A 328 -9.71 -26.35 10.78
C ARG A 328 -9.31 -26.38 12.25
N SER A 329 -8.05 -26.65 12.56
CA SER A 329 -7.53 -26.79 13.93
C SER A 329 -6.51 -25.70 14.31
N ASP A 330 -5.93 -25.01 13.32
CA ASP A 330 -4.96 -23.93 13.49
C ASP A 330 -5.53 -22.62 12.91
N GLY A 331 -5.98 -21.72 13.79
CA GLY A 331 -6.63 -20.48 13.40
C GLY A 331 -7.23 -19.71 14.58
N LEU A 332 -8.40 -19.11 14.38
CA LEU A 332 -9.10 -18.34 15.42
C LEU A 332 -9.55 -19.21 16.61
N ASN A 333 -9.85 -20.49 16.38
CA ASN A 333 -10.31 -21.43 17.39
C ASN A 333 -9.20 -21.93 18.33
N SER A 334 -7.94 -21.83 17.94
CA SER A 334 -6.78 -22.19 18.75
C SER A 334 -5.93 -20.99 19.16
N LEU A 335 -6.44 -19.77 18.95
CA LEU A 335 -5.69 -18.54 19.15
C LEU A 335 -5.45 -18.26 20.64
N THR A 336 -4.18 -18.29 21.06
CA THR A 336 -3.73 -17.99 22.43
C THR A 336 -2.77 -16.80 22.45
N TYR A 337 -3.03 -15.84 23.34
CA TYR A 337 -2.22 -14.63 23.53
C TYR A 337 -2.62 -13.94 24.84
N GLN A 338 -1.81 -12.99 25.27
CA GLN A 338 -2.11 -12.08 26.38
C GLN A 338 -2.01 -10.64 25.90
N VAL A 339 -3.02 -9.82 26.18
CA VAL A 339 -2.92 -8.36 25.99
C VAL A 339 -2.14 -7.79 27.17
N LEU A 340 -1.03 -7.13 26.88
CA LEU A 340 -0.17 -6.50 27.88
C LEU A 340 -0.54 -5.03 28.09
N ASP A 341 -0.92 -4.34 27.01
CA ASP A 341 -1.18 -2.91 27.03
C ASP A 341 -2.06 -2.48 25.84
N ILE A 342 -2.93 -1.48 26.06
CA ILE A 342 -3.78 -0.86 25.03
C ILE A 342 -3.63 0.67 25.12
N GLN A 343 -3.11 1.28 24.07
CA GLN A 343 -2.93 2.73 23.97
C GLN A 343 -3.82 3.30 22.86
N ARG A 344 -4.78 4.15 23.22
CA ARG A 344 -5.60 4.89 22.26
C ARG A 344 -4.94 6.22 21.93
N ASN A 345 -4.10 6.23 20.91
CA ASN A 345 -3.46 7.44 20.38
C ASN A 345 -4.46 8.23 19.52
N PRO A 346 -4.23 9.53 19.23
CA PRO A 346 -5.13 10.32 18.39
C PRO A 346 -5.44 9.66 17.04
N LEU A 347 -4.43 9.05 16.41
CA LEU A 347 -4.49 8.52 15.04
C LEU A 347 -4.64 7.00 14.94
N TYR A 348 -4.47 6.25 16.04
CA TYR A 348 -4.56 4.79 16.01
C TYR A 348 -4.69 4.20 17.42
N THR A 349 -5.20 2.97 17.50
CA THR A 349 -5.15 2.16 18.71
C THR A 349 -3.99 1.18 18.61
N LYS A 350 -3.07 1.21 19.59
CA LYS A 350 -1.96 0.25 19.69
C LYS A 350 -2.28 -0.79 20.73
N ILE A 351 -2.22 -2.06 20.35
CA ILE A 351 -2.46 -3.19 21.25
C ILE A 351 -1.15 -3.98 21.33
N THR A 352 -0.49 -3.96 22.48
CA THR A 352 0.72 -4.74 22.71
C THR A 352 0.35 -6.09 23.29
N VAL A 353 0.82 -7.16 22.63
CA VAL A 353 0.44 -8.53 22.97
C VAL A 353 1.66 -9.43 23.13
N ASP A 354 1.59 -10.33 24.10
CA ASP A 354 2.43 -11.52 24.15
C ASP A 354 1.73 -12.67 23.42
N ILE A 355 2.44 -13.30 22.49
CA ILE A 355 1.92 -14.39 21.67
C ILE A 355 2.59 -15.73 21.97
N GLY A 356 3.43 -15.78 23.01
CA GLY A 356 4.28 -16.93 23.34
C GLY A 356 5.44 -17.13 22.35
N THR A 357 6.09 -18.28 22.47
CA THR A 357 7.17 -18.72 21.57
C THR A 357 6.65 -19.78 20.58
N PRO A 358 7.30 -19.93 19.41
CA PRO A 358 7.05 -21.09 18.56
C PRO A 358 7.24 -22.38 19.36
N SER A 359 6.21 -23.24 19.37
CA SER A 359 6.19 -24.55 20.01
C SER A 359 6.50 -25.66 19.03
#